data_AF-A0AAU9MFA9-F1
#
_entry.id   AF-A0AAU9MFA9-F1
#
_cell.length_a   1.000
_cell.length_b   1.000
_cell.length_c   1.000
_cell.angle_alpha   90.00
_cell.angle_beta   90.00
_cell.angle_gamma   90.00
#
_symmetry.space_group_name_H-M   'P 1'
#
loop_
_entity.id
_entity.type
_entity.pdbx_description
1 polymer ?
#
loop_
_entity_poly.entity_id
_entity_poly.type
_entity_poly.pdbx_seq_one_letter_code
_entity_poly.pdbx_strand_id
1 'polypeptide(L)'
;MCKDASLKIRIEQALEQPLRKRLPRLEALRYIPIYQKEASHNEALLQFSMLDFNLLQSLHKKELSQISNGPCTFMCLNRWWKNLDLENRLPYVRGRLVEGYFWILAVYFEHQYLDARIFLMKTCNLAIILDDTYDNYGTYEELEMFTQAVQRWSTNCIDTLPEYMKFIYQELLDVYKEAEEVLEPKGKAYHIYHTIEMVKECTRNLLT
;
A
#
# COMPACT_ATOMS: atom_id res chain seq x y z
N MET A 1 12.72 -27.08 -32.04
CA MET A 1 12.72 -25.67 -32.48
C MET A 1 12.30 -24.65 -31.40
N CYS A 2 11.95 -25.04 -30.15
CA CYS A 2 11.43 -24.12 -29.12
C CYS A 2 12.50 -23.44 -28.22
N LYS A 3 13.74 -23.96 -28.16
CA LYS A 3 14.77 -23.47 -27.21
C LYS A 3 15.29 -22.07 -27.55
N ASP A 4 15.47 -21.75 -28.84
CA ASP A 4 16.06 -20.48 -29.27
C ASP A 4 15.15 -19.28 -29.03
N ALA A 5 13.83 -19.42 -29.21
CA ALA A 5 12.87 -18.33 -29.00
C ALA A 5 12.73 -17.97 -27.50
N SER A 6 12.68 -18.97 -26.61
CA SER A 6 12.61 -18.75 -25.16
C SER A 6 13.90 -18.11 -24.62
N LEU A 7 15.06 -18.56 -25.11
CA LEU A 7 16.35 -18.00 -24.70
C LEU A 7 16.51 -16.54 -25.16
N LYS A 8 16.13 -16.24 -26.42
CA LYS A 8 16.16 -14.87 -26.94
C LYS A 8 15.35 -13.90 -26.08
N ILE A 9 14.10 -14.26 -25.74
CA ILE A 9 13.23 -13.43 -24.88
C ILE A 9 13.89 -13.16 -23.52
N ARG A 10 14.48 -14.19 -22.89
CA ARG A 10 15.15 -14.02 -21.58
C ARG A 10 16.36 -13.09 -21.68
N ILE A 11 17.14 -13.18 -22.75
CA ILE A 11 18.30 -12.31 -23.00
C ILE A 11 17.83 -10.86 -23.20
N GLU A 12 16.84 -10.64 -24.08
CA GLU A 12 16.28 -9.30 -24.33
C GLU A 12 15.75 -8.67 -23.04
N GLN A 13 14.94 -9.40 -22.27
CA GLN A 13 14.46 -8.93 -20.98
C GLN A 13 15.61 -8.63 -20.01
N ALA A 14 16.66 -9.46 -19.98
CA ALA A 14 17.81 -9.27 -19.08
C ALA A 14 18.64 -8.05 -19.44
N LEU A 15 18.72 -7.73 -20.73
CA LEU A 15 19.36 -6.51 -21.24
C LEU A 15 18.53 -5.26 -20.89
N GLU A 16 17.20 -5.34 -20.95
CA GLU A 16 16.32 -4.24 -20.52
C GLU A 16 16.38 -4.00 -19.00
N GLN A 17 16.25 -5.07 -18.21
CA GLN A 17 16.27 -4.98 -16.75
C GLN A 17 16.89 -6.23 -16.12
N PRO A 18 17.98 -6.11 -15.34
CA PRO A 18 18.58 -7.24 -14.64
C PRO A 18 17.60 -7.89 -13.66
N LEU A 19 17.65 -9.23 -13.53
CA LEU A 19 16.72 -10.00 -12.68
C LEU A 19 16.60 -9.45 -11.26
N ARG A 20 17.72 -9.06 -10.62
CA ARG A 20 17.75 -8.49 -9.26
C ARG A 20 16.98 -7.17 -9.08
N LYS A 21 16.62 -6.50 -10.18
CA LYS A 21 15.88 -5.23 -10.16
C LYS A 21 14.41 -5.42 -10.55
N ARG A 22 13.97 -6.64 -10.86
CA ARG A 22 12.60 -6.94 -11.27
C ARG A 22 11.74 -7.28 -10.08
N LEU A 23 10.45 -6.97 -10.18
CA LEU A 23 9.47 -7.34 -9.17
C LEU A 23 9.24 -8.86 -9.23
N PRO A 24 9.46 -9.62 -8.13
CA PRO A 24 9.38 -11.08 -8.14
C PRO A 24 8.04 -11.59 -8.70
N ARG A 25 6.95 -10.91 -8.34
CA ARG A 25 5.62 -11.33 -8.73
C ARG A 25 5.31 -11.10 -10.21
N LEU A 26 5.80 -9.99 -10.77
CA LEU A 26 5.68 -9.70 -12.20
C LEU A 26 6.57 -10.65 -13.02
N GLU A 27 7.75 -10.97 -12.49
CA GLU A 27 8.64 -11.94 -13.12
C GLU A 27 8.04 -13.35 -13.13
N ALA A 28 7.41 -13.79 -12.04
CA ALA A 28 6.69 -15.06 -12.00
C ALA A 28 5.61 -15.16 -13.09
N LEU A 29 4.81 -14.10 -13.27
CA LEU A 29 3.80 -14.02 -14.34
C LEU A 29 4.41 -14.16 -15.74
N ARG A 30 5.58 -13.53 -15.96
CA ARG A 30 6.29 -13.59 -17.25
C ARG A 30 6.97 -14.94 -17.48
N TYR A 31 7.49 -15.56 -16.43
CA TYR A 31 8.31 -16.77 -16.51
C TYR A 31 7.48 -18.04 -16.61
N ILE A 32 6.31 -18.15 -15.96
CA ILE A 32 5.45 -19.34 -16.01
C ILE A 32 5.17 -19.80 -17.47
N PRO A 33 4.75 -18.93 -18.41
CA PRO A 33 4.53 -19.32 -19.81
C PRO A 33 5.81 -19.70 -20.57
N ILE A 34 6.96 -19.16 -20.16
CA ILE A 34 8.27 -19.51 -20.73
C ILE A 34 8.66 -20.92 -20.27
N TYR A 35 8.54 -21.18 -18.95
CA TYR A 35 8.86 -22.46 -18.34
C TYR A 35 8.00 -23.60 -18.90
N GLN A 36 6.71 -23.36 -19.11
CA GLN A 36 5.79 -24.32 -19.74
C GLN A 36 6.25 -24.79 -21.14
N LYS A 37 6.99 -23.95 -21.88
CA LYS A 37 7.51 -24.28 -23.22
C LYS A 37 8.84 -25.02 -23.20
N GLU A 38 9.50 -25.14 -22.05
CA GLU A 38 10.79 -25.81 -21.94
C GLU A 38 10.60 -27.34 -21.99
N ALA A 39 11.35 -28.04 -22.84
CA ALA A 39 11.19 -29.49 -23.00
C ALA A 39 11.52 -30.31 -21.73
N SER A 40 12.25 -29.73 -20.78
CA SER A 40 12.71 -30.36 -19.54
C SER A 40 12.05 -29.78 -18.29
N HIS A 41 10.92 -29.08 -18.42
CA HIS A 41 10.25 -28.51 -17.26
C HIS A 41 9.68 -29.61 -16.36
N ASN A 42 9.59 -29.31 -15.07
CA ASN A 42 8.96 -30.18 -14.09
C ASN A 42 7.47 -29.84 -14.02
N GLU A 43 6.61 -30.80 -14.38
CA GLU A 43 5.16 -30.62 -14.42
C GLU A 43 4.59 -30.26 -13.04
N ALA A 44 5.04 -30.93 -11.98
CA ALA A 44 4.57 -30.65 -10.62
C ALA A 44 4.90 -29.22 -10.18
N LEU A 45 6.09 -28.72 -10.50
CA LEU A 45 6.49 -27.34 -10.21
C LEU A 45 5.66 -26.33 -11.02
N LEU A 46 5.40 -26.61 -12.30
CA LEU A 46 4.58 -25.74 -13.15
C LEU A 46 3.15 -25.62 -12.59
N GLN A 47 2.51 -26.76 -12.30
CA GLN A 47 1.17 -26.80 -11.73
C GLN A 47 1.11 -26.08 -10.38
N PHE A 48 2.08 -26.35 -9.50
CA PHE A 48 2.17 -25.68 -8.20
C PHE A 48 2.28 -24.16 -8.37
N SER A 49 3.16 -23.69 -9.25
CA SER A 49 3.38 -22.27 -9.51
C SER A 49 2.12 -21.58 -10.06
N MET A 50 1.37 -22.24 -10.94
CA MET A 50 0.12 -21.70 -11.47
C MET A 50 -0.99 -21.63 -10.40
N LEU A 51 -1.11 -22.67 -9.58
CA LEU A 51 -2.09 -22.70 -8.48
C LEU A 51 -1.78 -21.64 -7.42
N ASP A 52 -0.52 -21.57 -6.96
CA ASP A 52 -0.07 -20.51 -6.06
C ASP A 52 -0.31 -19.13 -6.67
N PHE A 53 -0.03 -18.97 -7.97
CA PHE A 53 -0.23 -17.69 -8.63
C PHE A 53 -1.70 -17.25 -8.57
N ASN A 54 -2.61 -18.15 -8.94
CA ASN A 54 -4.05 -17.87 -8.94
C ASN A 54 -4.61 -17.67 -7.53
N LEU A 55 -4.12 -18.43 -6.54
CA LEU A 55 -4.53 -18.29 -5.15
C LEU A 55 -4.20 -16.89 -4.61
N LEU A 56 -2.94 -16.47 -4.72
CA LEU A 56 -2.51 -15.15 -4.26
C LEU A 56 -3.19 -14.02 -5.05
N GLN A 57 -3.38 -14.17 -6.36
CA GLN A 57 -4.12 -13.18 -7.15
C GLN A 57 -5.57 -13.04 -6.66
N SER A 58 -6.23 -14.15 -6.31
CA SER A 58 -7.58 -14.13 -5.75
C SER A 58 -7.62 -13.41 -4.40
N LEU A 59 -6.63 -13.64 -3.53
CA LEU A 59 -6.49 -12.96 -2.25
C LEU A 59 -6.25 -11.46 -2.43
N HIS A 60 -5.33 -11.06 -3.31
CA HIS A 60 -5.06 -9.65 -3.60
C HIS A 60 -6.27 -8.93 -4.21
N LYS A 61 -7.05 -9.63 -5.05
CA LYS A 61 -8.34 -9.11 -5.54
C LYS A 61 -9.35 -8.93 -4.41
N LYS A 62 -9.41 -9.86 -3.44
CA LYS A 62 -10.29 -9.71 -2.27
C LYS A 62 -9.91 -8.49 -1.43
N GLU A 63 -8.61 -8.30 -1.17
CA GLU A 63 -8.05 -7.14 -0.47
C GLU A 63 -8.44 -5.81 -1.16
N LEU A 64 -8.45 -5.78 -2.51
CA LEU A 64 -8.91 -4.64 -3.31
C LEU A 64 -10.44 -4.53 -3.47
N SER A 65 -11.19 -5.63 -3.38
CA SER A 65 -12.61 -5.67 -3.75
C SER A 65 -13.56 -5.19 -2.64
N GLN A 66 -14.82 -4.95 -3.01
CA GLN A 66 -15.92 -4.59 -2.11
C GLN A 66 -16.45 -5.78 -1.27
N ILE A 67 -16.06 -7.02 -1.56
CA ILE A 67 -16.75 -8.21 -1.05
C ILE A 67 -16.21 -8.59 0.33
N SER A 68 -16.76 -7.96 1.37
CA SER A 68 -17.32 -8.74 2.46
C SER A 68 -18.50 -8.03 3.09
N ASN A 69 -19.66 -8.68 3.06
CA ASN A 69 -20.77 -8.44 4.00
C ASN A 69 -20.42 -9.01 5.40
N GLY A 70 -19.12 -9.08 5.72
CA GLY A 70 -18.60 -9.55 7.00
C GLY A 70 -18.20 -8.38 7.89
N PRO A 71 -18.06 -8.60 9.21
CA PRO A 71 -17.79 -7.55 10.19
C PRO A 71 -16.35 -7.02 10.17
N CYS A 72 -15.48 -7.49 9.26
CA CYS A 72 -14.08 -7.11 9.24
C CYS A 72 -13.86 -5.87 8.36
N THR A 73 -14.12 -4.70 8.93
CA THR A 73 -13.96 -3.38 8.29
C THR A 73 -12.53 -3.12 7.82
N PHE A 74 -11.54 -3.76 8.45
CA PHE A 74 -10.12 -3.63 8.13
C PHE A 74 -9.74 -4.18 6.75
N MET A 75 -10.42 -5.24 6.27
CA MET A 75 -9.99 -5.98 5.07
C MET A 75 -10.40 -5.37 3.72
N CYS A 76 -11.18 -4.29 3.69
CA CYS A 76 -11.77 -3.77 2.45
C CYS A 76 -11.20 -2.40 2.08
N LEU A 77 -10.08 -2.37 1.36
CA LEU A 77 -9.43 -1.11 0.94
C LEU A 77 -10.35 -0.20 0.12
N ASN A 78 -11.19 -0.77 -0.75
CA ASN A 78 -12.15 0.01 -1.54
C ASN A 78 -13.27 0.62 -0.68
N ARG A 79 -13.71 -0.08 0.37
CA ARG A 79 -14.70 0.49 1.30
C ARG A 79 -14.10 1.66 2.06
N TRP A 80 -12.90 1.49 2.61
CA TRP A 80 -12.18 2.58 3.27
C TRP A 80 -11.97 3.76 2.30
N TRP A 81 -11.49 3.49 1.08
CA TRP A 81 -11.30 4.51 0.04
C TRP A 81 -12.58 5.29 -0.30
N LYS A 82 -13.71 4.59 -0.44
CA LYS A 82 -15.02 5.24 -0.67
C LYS A 82 -15.49 6.05 0.53
N ASN A 83 -15.25 5.56 1.74
CA ASN A 83 -15.61 6.26 2.98
C ASN A 83 -14.79 7.54 3.16
N LEU A 84 -13.55 7.58 2.65
CA LEU A 84 -12.75 8.80 2.64
C LEU A 84 -13.40 9.91 1.80
N ASP A 85 -14.17 9.53 0.77
CA ASP A 85 -14.91 10.46 -0.09
C ASP A 85 -14.04 11.62 -0.61
N LEU A 86 -12.81 11.27 -1.06
CA LEU A 86 -11.77 12.24 -1.41
C LEU A 86 -12.24 13.25 -2.46
N GLU A 87 -13.05 12.82 -3.43
CA GLU A 87 -13.57 13.70 -4.49
C GLU A 87 -14.39 14.87 -3.94
N ASN A 88 -15.14 14.65 -2.85
CA ASN A 88 -15.96 15.69 -2.23
C ASN A 88 -15.25 16.40 -1.08
N ARG A 89 -14.49 15.67 -0.26
CA ARG A 89 -13.84 16.22 0.95
C ARG A 89 -12.49 16.87 0.65
N LEU A 90 -11.73 16.33 -0.29
CA LEU A 90 -10.36 16.71 -0.61
C LEU A 90 -10.15 16.71 -2.14
N PRO A 91 -10.86 17.58 -2.89
CA PRO A 91 -10.90 17.54 -4.36
C PRO A 91 -9.53 17.79 -5.03
N TYR A 92 -8.56 18.30 -4.26
CA TYR A 92 -7.19 18.57 -4.71
C TYR A 92 -6.26 17.33 -4.62
N VAL A 93 -6.67 16.27 -3.93
CA VAL A 93 -5.84 15.07 -3.71
C VAL A 93 -5.93 14.11 -4.90
N ARG A 94 -4.80 13.52 -5.27
CA ARG A 94 -4.71 12.52 -6.34
C ARG A 94 -5.22 11.15 -5.87
N GLY A 95 -6.27 10.63 -6.53
CA GLY A 95 -6.78 9.29 -6.26
C GLY A 95 -6.03 8.18 -7.00
N ARG A 96 -5.30 7.29 -6.28
CA ARG A 96 -4.48 6.21 -6.89
C ARG A 96 -4.57 4.86 -6.16
N LEU A 97 -5.79 4.38 -5.94
CA LEU A 97 -6.03 3.14 -5.20
C LEU A 97 -5.36 1.91 -5.85
N VAL A 98 -5.45 1.75 -7.18
CA VAL A 98 -4.95 0.55 -7.86
C VAL A 98 -3.42 0.61 -8.02
N GLU A 99 -2.90 1.76 -8.42
CA GLU A 99 -1.45 1.98 -8.58
C GLU A 99 -0.73 1.91 -7.25
N GLY A 100 -1.28 2.51 -6.20
CA GLY A 100 -0.73 2.43 -4.85
C GLY A 100 -0.68 1.00 -4.35
N TYR A 101 -1.76 0.23 -4.52
CA TYR A 101 -1.78 -1.16 -4.11
C TYR A 101 -0.81 -2.03 -4.92
N PHE A 102 -0.62 -1.73 -6.20
CA PHE A 102 0.41 -2.38 -7.02
C PHE A 102 1.83 -2.13 -6.46
N TRP A 103 2.14 -0.91 -5.99
CA TRP A 103 3.40 -0.64 -5.30
C TRP A 103 3.53 -1.40 -3.99
N ILE A 104 2.45 -1.56 -3.23
CA ILE A 104 2.47 -2.35 -1.99
C ILE A 104 2.78 -3.82 -2.27
N LEU A 105 2.20 -4.40 -3.33
CA LEU A 105 2.51 -5.76 -3.76
C LEU A 105 3.97 -5.94 -4.20
N ALA A 106 4.65 -4.87 -4.60
CA ALA A 106 6.07 -4.90 -4.92
C ALA A 106 6.96 -5.08 -3.67
N VAL A 107 6.48 -4.65 -2.51
CA VAL A 107 7.21 -4.78 -1.23
C VAL A 107 7.05 -6.19 -0.66
N TYR A 108 5.82 -6.69 -0.57
CA TYR A 108 5.54 -8.05 -0.11
C TYR A 108 4.22 -8.56 -0.70
N PHE A 109 4.27 -9.71 -1.39
CA PHE A 109 3.11 -10.29 -2.08
C PHE A 109 2.58 -11.55 -1.38
N GLU A 110 3.34 -12.11 -0.44
CA GLU A 110 3.05 -13.36 0.25
C GLU A 110 1.83 -13.21 1.18
N HIS A 111 1.04 -14.26 1.31
CA HIS A 111 -0.22 -14.24 2.07
C HIS A 111 -0.06 -13.76 3.53
N GLN A 112 1.03 -14.13 4.19
CA GLN A 112 1.31 -13.80 5.60
C GLN A 112 1.44 -12.29 5.89
N TYR A 113 1.63 -11.47 4.86
CA TYR A 113 1.78 -10.01 4.98
C TYR A 113 0.49 -9.23 4.70
N LEU A 114 -0.67 -9.88 4.72
CA LEU A 114 -1.96 -9.22 4.48
C LEU A 114 -2.16 -7.97 5.35
N ASP A 115 -2.01 -8.08 6.67
CA ASP A 115 -2.22 -6.96 7.57
C ASP A 115 -1.22 -5.81 7.31
N ALA A 116 0.02 -6.18 6.99
CA ALA A 116 1.07 -5.22 6.64
C ALA A 116 0.75 -4.50 5.32
N ARG A 117 0.19 -5.18 4.31
CA ARG A 117 -0.22 -4.55 3.05
C ARG A 117 -1.35 -3.56 3.24
N ILE A 118 -2.35 -3.92 4.04
CA ILE A 118 -3.48 -3.03 4.32
C ILE A 118 -2.99 -1.78 5.04
N PHE A 119 -2.20 -1.95 6.10
CA PHE A 119 -1.62 -0.84 6.85
C PHE A 119 -0.75 0.04 5.94
N LEU A 120 0.22 -0.54 5.24
CA LEU A 120 1.12 0.21 4.36
C LEU A 120 0.35 0.95 3.26
N MET A 121 -0.69 0.34 2.69
CA MET A 121 -1.53 1.01 1.70
C MET A 121 -2.24 2.24 2.30
N LYS A 122 -2.86 2.11 3.47
CA LYS A 122 -3.52 3.24 4.15
C LYS A 122 -2.52 4.34 4.48
N THR A 123 -1.37 4.00 5.05
CA THR A 123 -0.29 4.94 5.39
C THR A 123 0.28 5.64 4.15
N CYS A 124 0.51 4.93 3.04
CA CYS A 124 0.97 5.54 1.79
C CYS A 124 -0.04 6.53 1.21
N ASN A 125 -1.35 6.24 1.31
CA ASN A 125 -2.37 7.18 0.85
C ASN A 125 -2.47 8.41 1.75
N LEU A 126 -2.35 8.24 3.07
CA LEU A 126 -2.24 9.38 3.99
C LEU A 126 -1.01 10.23 3.69
N ALA A 127 0.13 9.61 3.37
CA ALA A 127 1.33 10.35 2.95
C ALA A 127 1.10 11.15 1.66
N ILE A 128 0.38 10.59 0.67
CA ILE A 128 0.01 11.33 -0.56
C ILE A 128 -0.95 12.48 -0.24
N ILE A 129 -1.93 12.27 0.64
CA ILE A 129 -2.85 13.34 1.08
C ILE A 129 -2.08 14.47 1.74
N LEU A 130 -1.11 14.14 2.62
CA LEU A 130 -0.25 15.12 3.28
C LEU A 130 0.61 15.87 2.25
N ASP A 131 1.33 15.15 1.37
CA ASP A 131 2.13 15.72 0.27
C ASP A 131 1.30 16.72 -0.57
N ASP A 132 0.13 16.29 -1.07
CA ASP A 132 -0.75 17.15 -1.88
C ASP A 132 -1.26 18.37 -1.08
N THR A 133 -1.52 18.21 0.22
CA THR A 133 -2.00 19.30 1.09
C THR A 133 -0.91 20.34 1.34
N TYR A 134 0.31 19.89 1.65
CA TYR A 134 1.45 20.79 1.94
C TYR A 134 1.94 21.50 0.69
N ASP A 135 1.94 20.83 -0.46
CA ASP A 135 2.48 21.41 -1.70
C ASP A 135 1.51 22.35 -2.43
N ASN A 136 0.20 22.05 -2.40
CA ASN A 136 -0.74 22.67 -3.34
C ASN A 136 -1.92 23.42 -2.71
N TYR A 137 -2.21 23.21 -1.42
CA TYR A 137 -3.49 23.68 -0.84
C TYR A 137 -3.36 24.48 0.46
N GLY A 138 -2.65 23.97 1.46
CA GLY A 138 -2.60 24.59 2.78
C GLY A 138 -1.83 25.91 2.78
N THR A 139 -2.31 26.91 3.55
CA THR A 139 -1.49 28.09 3.82
C THR A 139 -0.42 27.75 4.85
N TYR A 140 0.69 28.49 4.86
CA TYR A 140 1.78 28.23 5.80
C TYR A 140 1.31 28.19 7.26
N GLU A 141 0.42 29.10 7.66
CA GLU A 141 -0.14 29.15 9.03
C GLU A 141 -0.97 27.91 9.35
N GLU A 142 -1.80 27.44 8.41
CA GLU A 142 -2.58 26.21 8.57
C GLU A 142 -1.66 24.98 8.67
N LEU A 143 -0.63 24.91 7.82
CA LEU A 143 0.34 23.82 7.78
C LEU A 143 1.21 23.79 9.05
N GLU A 144 1.58 24.94 9.60
CA GLU A 144 2.28 25.01 10.88
C GLU A 144 1.41 24.47 12.02
N MET A 145 0.14 24.87 12.08
CA MET A 145 -0.82 24.35 13.06
C MET A 145 -1.00 22.83 12.93
N PHE A 146 -1.14 22.33 11.70
CA PHE A 146 -1.26 20.89 11.43
C PHE A 146 0.00 20.14 11.85
N THR A 147 1.19 20.66 11.50
CA THR A 147 2.47 20.07 11.87
C THR A 147 2.58 19.93 13.39
N GLN A 148 2.22 21.00 14.12
CA GLN A 148 2.21 20.97 15.59
C GLN A 148 1.23 19.94 16.16
N ALA A 149 0.04 19.79 15.57
CA ALA A 149 -0.92 18.76 15.94
C ALA A 149 -0.33 17.36 15.76
N VAL A 150 0.30 17.08 14.60
CA VAL A 150 0.97 15.79 14.33
C VAL A 150 2.13 15.54 15.30
N GLN A 151 2.93 16.55 15.64
CA GLN A 151 4.01 16.38 16.63
C GLN A 151 3.46 15.96 18.00
N ARG A 152 2.31 16.52 18.41
CA ARG A 152 1.66 16.20 19.69
C ARG A 152 0.95 14.84 19.66
N TRP A 153 0.44 14.42 18.50
CA TRP A 153 -0.24 13.14 18.29
C TRP A 153 -1.38 12.90 19.31
N SER A 154 -2.26 13.89 19.46
CA SER A 154 -3.38 13.87 20.41
C SER A 154 -4.70 14.23 19.74
N THR A 155 -5.78 13.53 20.10
CA THR A 155 -7.16 13.80 19.66
C THR A 155 -7.62 15.22 20.05
N ASN A 156 -7.09 15.77 21.13
CA ASN A 156 -7.42 17.12 21.60
C ASN A 156 -6.98 18.23 20.62
N CYS A 157 -6.13 17.91 19.63
CA CYS A 157 -5.69 18.88 18.63
C CYS A 157 -6.69 19.01 17.47
N ILE A 158 -7.64 18.07 17.30
CA ILE A 158 -8.57 18.06 16.15
C ILE A 158 -9.38 19.35 16.09
N ASP A 159 -9.98 19.78 17.21
CA ASP A 159 -10.87 20.95 17.22
C ASP A 159 -10.18 22.26 16.87
N THR A 160 -8.84 22.30 16.95
CA THR A 160 -8.04 23.48 16.63
C THR A 160 -7.71 23.62 15.15
N LEU A 161 -7.92 22.58 14.33
CA LEU A 161 -7.56 22.57 12.92
C LEU A 161 -8.68 23.10 12.02
N PRO A 162 -8.37 23.62 10.81
CA PRO A 162 -9.35 23.86 9.76
C PRO A 162 -10.16 22.60 9.41
N GLU A 163 -11.42 22.75 9.00
CA GLU A 163 -12.36 21.62 8.84
C GLU A 163 -11.83 20.49 7.93
N TYR A 164 -11.21 20.83 6.79
CA TYR A 164 -10.64 19.84 5.88
C TYR A 164 -9.42 19.10 6.50
N MET A 165 -8.62 19.81 7.30
CA MET A 165 -7.49 19.25 8.03
C MET A 165 -7.90 18.38 9.22
N LYS A 166 -9.04 18.68 9.86
CA LYS A 166 -9.61 17.81 10.91
C LYS A 166 -9.85 16.42 10.39
N PHE A 167 -10.43 16.32 9.19
CA PHE A 167 -10.68 15.05 8.53
C PHE A 167 -9.38 14.28 8.27
N ILE A 168 -8.36 14.94 7.70
CA ILE A 168 -7.05 14.31 7.43
C ILE A 168 -6.40 13.82 8.72
N TYR A 169 -6.41 14.64 9.77
CA TYR A 169 -5.79 14.31 11.05
C TYR A 169 -6.55 13.20 11.80
N GLN A 170 -7.89 13.19 11.74
CA GLN A 170 -8.70 12.12 12.30
C GLN A 170 -8.39 10.78 11.62
N GLU A 171 -8.38 10.74 10.29
CA GLU A 171 -8.04 9.52 9.54
C GLU A 171 -6.61 9.04 9.84
N LEU A 172 -5.67 9.97 10.01
CA LEU A 172 -4.31 9.64 10.42
C LEU A 172 -4.28 8.93 11.79
N LEU A 173 -5.00 9.43 12.78
CA LEU A 173 -5.07 8.80 14.10
C LEU A 173 -5.78 7.44 14.04
N ASP A 174 -6.89 7.34 13.31
CA ASP A 174 -7.69 6.13 13.21
C ASP A 174 -6.93 4.98 12.54
N VAL A 175 -6.21 5.24 11.45
CA VAL A 175 -5.38 4.21 10.77
C VAL A 175 -4.32 3.62 11.70
N TYR A 176 -3.69 4.45 12.52
CA TYR A 176 -2.64 4.00 13.43
C TYR A 176 -3.20 3.29 14.65
N LYS A 177 -4.36 3.72 15.16
CA LYS A 177 -5.09 3.02 16.22
C LYS A 177 -5.55 1.64 15.76
N GLU A 178 -6.14 1.54 14.58
CA GLU A 178 -6.52 0.25 13.98
C GLU A 178 -5.31 -0.69 13.85
N ALA A 179 -4.17 -0.17 13.42
CA ALA A 179 -2.95 -0.96 13.28
C ALA A 179 -2.41 -1.44 14.64
N GLU A 180 -2.50 -0.60 15.68
CA GLU A 180 -2.17 -0.98 17.05
C GLU A 180 -3.05 -2.13 17.55
N GLU A 181 -4.38 -2.04 17.35
CA GLU A 181 -5.34 -3.08 17.73
C GLU A 181 -5.05 -4.42 17.02
N VAL A 182 -4.56 -4.40 15.78
CA VAL A 182 -4.15 -5.61 15.03
C VAL A 182 -2.82 -6.20 15.54
N LEU A 183 -1.91 -5.36 16.06
CA LEU A 183 -0.57 -5.76 16.50
C LEU A 183 -0.50 -6.10 18.00
N GLU A 184 -1.41 -5.58 18.81
CA GLU A 184 -1.45 -5.81 20.25
C GLU A 184 -1.57 -7.30 20.61
N PRO A 185 -2.49 -8.10 20.03
CA PRO A 185 -2.56 -9.54 20.28
C PRO A 185 -1.31 -10.31 19.84
N LYS A 186 -0.50 -9.72 18.96
CA LYS A 186 0.75 -10.30 18.43
C LYS A 186 1.97 -9.87 19.26
N GLY A 187 1.79 -9.07 20.31
CA GLY A 187 2.88 -8.52 21.12
C GLY A 187 3.78 -7.55 20.35
N LYS A 188 3.23 -6.88 19.32
CA LYS A 188 3.99 -6.11 18.33
C LYS A 188 3.58 -4.64 18.24
N ALA A 189 2.74 -4.16 19.16
CA ALA A 189 2.27 -2.77 19.20
C ALA A 189 3.40 -1.74 19.24
N TYR A 190 4.56 -2.07 19.83
CA TYR A 190 5.72 -1.17 19.86
C TYR A 190 6.24 -0.75 18.47
N HIS A 191 5.94 -1.50 17.41
CA HIS A 191 6.28 -1.09 16.04
C HIS A 191 5.54 0.18 15.61
N ILE A 192 4.33 0.42 16.14
CA ILE A 192 3.51 1.59 15.81
C ILE A 192 4.22 2.87 16.22
N TYR A 193 4.87 2.89 17.40
CA TYR A 193 5.66 4.03 17.86
C TYR A 193 6.69 4.49 16.82
N HIS A 194 7.45 3.56 16.24
CA HIS A 194 8.44 3.90 15.21
C HIS A 194 7.80 4.48 13.96
N THR A 195 6.66 3.93 13.53
CA THR A 195 5.94 4.44 12.35
C THR A 195 5.31 5.81 12.59
N ILE A 196 4.91 6.13 13.83
CA ILE A 196 4.42 7.46 14.22
C ILE A 196 5.56 8.48 14.16
N GLU A 197 6.72 8.14 14.71
CA GLU A 197 7.88 9.03 14.66
C GLU A 197 8.33 9.32 13.21
N MET A 198 8.22 8.34 12.30
CA MET A 198 8.45 8.58 10.87
C MET A 198 7.45 9.56 10.26
N VAL A 199 6.16 9.50 10.63
CA VAL A 199 5.17 10.50 10.16
C VAL A 199 5.48 11.88 10.71
N LYS A 200 5.86 11.97 11.99
CA LYS A 200 6.28 13.24 12.60
C LYS A 200 7.49 13.83 11.91
N GLU A 201 8.47 13.02 11.52
CA GLU A 201 9.63 13.46 10.75
C GLU A 201 9.22 13.90 9.34
N CYS A 202 8.39 13.13 8.65
CA CYS A 202 7.90 13.45 7.31
C CYS A 202 7.17 14.80 7.28
N THR A 203 6.20 15.00 8.18
CA THR A 203 5.45 16.27 8.27
C THR A 203 6.33 17.47 8.62
N ARG A 204 7.37 17.30 9.45
CA ARG A 204 8.38 18.35 9.68
C ARG A 204 9.11 18.72 8.38
N ASN A 205 9.51 17.73 7.60
CA ASN A 205 10.24 17.95 6.35
C ASN A 205 9.35 18.55 5.24
N LEU A 206 8.04 18.35 5.30
CA LEU A 206 7.10 18.98 4.36
C LEU A 206 6.87 20.47 4.65
N LEU A 207 7.08 20.92 5.89
CA LEU A 207 6.91 22.33 6.27
C LEU A 207 8.13 23.19 5.93
N THR A 208 9.31 22.59 5.78
CA THR A 208 10.60 23.27 5.53
C THR A 208 10.81 23.63 4.07
#